data_AF-A0A2P4SKQ1-F1
#
_entry.id   AF-A0A2P4SKQ1-F1
#
_cell.length_a   1.000
_cell.length_b   1.000
_cell.length_c   1.000
_cell.angle_alpha   90.00
_cell.angle_beta   90.00
_cell.angle_gamma   90.00
#
_symmetry.space_group_name_H-M   'P 1'
#
loop_
_entity.id
_entity.type
_entity.pdbx_description
1 polymer ?
#
loop_
_entity_poly.entity_id
_entity_poly.type
_entity_poly.pdbx_seq_one_letter_code
_entity_poly.pdbx_strand_id
1 'polypeptide(L)'
;VVDVSAQDLKQQFDQEIEIMAKCKHENLVELLGFSSDGAQPCLVYEYMPNGSLLDRLACLDGTPPISWNTRCEIAQGTANGINFLHDNNHIHRDIKSANILLTDTYVPKISDFGLARASVTFTRTIMTDRVVGTAAYMAPEALRGEITPKSDIFSFGVVLLEVITGLPPVDENREPQLLLSIKDEIEDEEATIEDYVDVKMSDWDATSVHKMYSLADQCLNEKKNRRPNIKMVQQYLQEIKT
;
A
#
# COMPACT_ATOMS: atom_id res chain seq x y z
N VAL A 1 -19.68 2.47 -10.64
CA VAL A 1 -19.54 3.17 -9.35
C VAL A 1 -20.55 2.56 -8.40
N VAL A 2 -20.12 1.77 -7.42
CA VAL A 2 -21.01 1.27 -6.38
C VAL A 2 -21.44 2.50 -5.58
N ASP A 3 -22.73 2.80 -5.56
CA ASP A 3 -23.27 3.94 -4.83
C ASP A 3 -23.04 3.68 -3.34
N VAL A 4 -22.06 4.38 -2.75
CA VAL A 4 -21.74 4.22 -1.33
C VAL A 4 -22.85 4.92 -0.56
N SER A 5 -23.61 4.16 0.23
CA SER A 5 -24.75 4.74 0.94
C SER A 5 -24.29 5.81 1.94
N ALA A 6 -25.16 6.78 2.25
CA ALA A 6 -24.84 7.80 3.26
C ALA A 6 -24.51 7.19 4.63
N GLN A 7 -25.11 6.04 4.96
CA GLN A 7 -24.79 5.27 6.17
C GLN A 7 -23.38 4.69 6.12
N ASP A 8 -22.95 4.21 4.96
CA ASP A 8 -21.60 3.69 4.76
C ASP A 8 -20.53 4.77 4.87
N LEU A 9 -20.77 5.94 4.27
CA LEU A 9 -19.86 7.08 4.38
C LEU A 9 -19.74 7.55 5.84
N LYS A 10 -20.87 7.57 6.57
CA LYS A 10 -20.85 7.90 8.00
C LYS A 10 -20.05 6.88 8.81
N GLN A 11 -20.21 5.58 8.50
CA GLN A 11 -19.42 4.53 9.16
C GLN A 11 -17.93 4.68 8.87
N GLN A 12 -17.54 4.97 7.62
CA GLN A 12 -16.13 5.19 7.26
C GLN A 12 -15.54 6.40 8.00
N PHE A 13 -16.29 7.50 8.06
CA PHE A 13 -15.88 8.69 8.81
C PHE A 13 -15.67 8.41 10.30
N ASP A 14 -16.63 7.74 10.96
CA ASP A 14 -16.53 7.41 12.38
C ASP A 14 -15.38 6.41 12.64
N GLN A 15 -15.17 5.46 11.73
CA GLN A 15 -14.08 4.48 11.78
C GLN A 15 -12.70 5.14 11.68
N GLU A 16 -12.55 6.10 10.77
CA GLU A 16 -11.29 6.83 10.55
C GLU A 16 -10.92 7.67 11.78
N ILE A 17 -11.90 8.37 12.38
CA ILE A 17 -11.68 9.11 13.64
C ILE A 17 -11.25 8.15 14.76
N GLU A 18 -11.93 7.01 14.92
CA GLU A 18 -11.63 6.07 16.01
C GLU A 18 -10.21 5.49 15.90
N ILE A 19 -9.80 5.10 14.69
CA ILE A 19 -8.47 4.55 14.43
C ILE A 19 -7.43 5.64 14.65
N MET A 20 -7.63 6.82 14.06
CA MET A 20 -6.64 7.89 14.15
C MET A 20 -6.47 8.45 15.56
N ALA A 21 -7.50 8.36 16.40
CA ALA A 21 -7.39 8.72 17.82
C ALA A 21 -6.46 7.76 18.61
N LYS A 22 -6.37 6.49 18.20
CA LYS A 22 -5.61 5.43 18.89
C LYS A 22 -4.23 5.18 18.27
N CYS A 23 -4.13 5.34 16.95
CA CYS A 23 -2.96 4.96 16.17
C CYS A 23 -2.11 6.20 15.84
N LYS A 24 -1.09 6.45 16.66
CA LYS A 24 -0.08 7.50 16.42
C LYS A 24 1.27 6.88 16.13
N HIS A 25 1.79 7.14 14.93
CA HIS A 25 3.07 6.61 14.47
C HIS A 25 3.65 7.50 13.37
N GLU A 26 4.97 7.54 13.24
CA GLU A 26 5.68 8.41 12.29
C GLU A 26 5.22 8.18 10.84
N ASN A 27 4.96 6.93 10.48
CA ASN A 27 4.51 6.52 9.15
C ASN A 27 2.98 6.39 8.97
N LEU A 28 2.18 7.04 9.83
CA LEU A 28 0.75 7.23 9.61
C LEU A 28 0.46 8.74 9.52
N VAL A 29 -0.54 9.15 8.72
CA VAL A 29 -0.97 10.56 8.70
C VAL A 29 -1.51 10.98 10.05
N GLU A 30 -1.38 12.26 10.42
CA GLU A 30 -1.94 12.77 11.68
C GLU A 30 -3.27 13.49 11.43
N LEU A 31 -4.33 13.02 12.10
CA LEU A 31 -5.62 13.72 12.13
C LEU A 31 -5.55 14.86 13.15
N LEU A 32 -5.63 16.10 12.67
CA LEU A 32 -5.62 17.31 13.48
C LEU A 32 -7.00 17.61 14.09
N GLY A 33 -8.08 17.21 13.40
CA GLY A 33 -9.44 17.41 13.87
C GLY A 33 -10.49 16.94 12.87
N PHE A 34 -11.75 17.08 13.24
CA PHE A 34 -12.90 16.75 12.41
C PHE A 34 -14.06 17.72 12.66
N SER A 35 -14.96 17.85 11.68
CA SER A 35 -16.22 18.59 11.78
C SER A 35 -17.37 17.65 11.45
N SER A 36 -18.42 17.67 12.27
CA SER A 36 -19.62 16.84 12.08
C SER A 36 -20.93 17.59 12.34
N ASP A 37 -20.83 18.90 12.59
CA ASP A 37 -21.91 19.85 12.88
C ASP A 37 -22.53 20.47 11.62
N GLY A 38 -21.79 20.50 10.51
CA GLY A 38 -22.22 21.01 9.22
C GLY A 38 -22.99 19.99 8.36
N ALA A 39 -23.38 20.43 7.15
CA ALA A 39 -24.11 19.58 6.19
C ALA A 39 -23.26 18.43 5.63
N GLN A 40 -21.93 18.56 5.67
CA GLN A 40 -20.98 17.55 5.21
C GLN A 40 -19.93 17.33 6.31
N PRO A 41 -19.68 16.07 6.70
CA PRO A 41 -18.59 15.77 7.63
C PRO A 41 -17.24 16.08 6.98
N CYS A 42 -16.29 16.58 7.77
CA CYS A 42 -14.95 16.94 7.29
C CYS A 42 -13.87 16.37 8.23
N LEU A 43 -12.75 15.96 7.64
CA LEU A 43 -11.55 15.53 8.35
C LEU A 43 -10.41 16.50 8.01
N VAL A 44 -9.62 16.86 9.01
CA VAL A 44 -8.52 17.82 8.88
C VAL A 44 -7.22 17.11 9.21
N TYR A 45 -6.32 17.03 8.24
CA TYR A 45 -5.02 16.38 8.36
C TYR A 45 -3.87 17.38 8.27
N GLU A 46 -2.70 16.96 8.75
CA GLU A 46 -1.45 17.61 8.36
C GLU A 46 -1.27 17.51 6.83
N TYR A 47 -0.82 18.61 6.22
CA TYR A 47 -0.61 18.66 4.77
C TYR A 47 0.66 17.90 4.37
N MET A 48 0.56 17.07 3.33
CA MET A 48 1.66 16.28 2.77
C MET A 48 2.16 16.94 1.47
N PRO A 49 3.25 17.72 1.49
CA PRO A 49 3.63 18.58 0.36
C PRO A 49 4.01 17.83 -0.91
N ASN A 50 4.51 16.59 -0.77
CA ASN A 50 4.88 15.75 -1.90
C ASN A 50 3.73 14.85 -2.37
N GLY A 51 2.51 15.01 -1.84
CA GLY A 51 1.32 14.28 -2.30
C GLY A 51 1.44 12.77 -2.11
N SER A 52 0.86 11.99 -3.02
CA SER A 52 0.88 10.53 -2.96
C SER A 52 2.11 9.91 -3.62
N LEU A 53 2.47 8.70 -3.20
CA LEU A 53 3.50 7.89 -3.86
C LEU A 53 3.13 7.62 -5.32
N LEU A 54 1.85 7.37 -5.62
CA LEU A 54 1.35 7.18 -6.99
C LEU A 54 1.73 8.37 -7.89
N ASP A 55 1.40 9.59 -7.45
CA ASP A 55 1.67 10.80 -8.24
C ASP A 55 3.16 11.05 -8.43
N ARG A 56 3.97 10.72 -7.42
CA ARG A 56 5.43 10.92 -7.49
C ARG A 56 6.12 9.89 -8.35
N LEU A 57 5.69 8.62 -8.35
CA LEU A 57 6.18 7.61 -9.30
C LEU A 57 5.84 8.00 -10.74
N ALA A 58 4.64 8.55 -10.97
CA ALA A 58 4.19 9.06 -12.26
C ALA A 58 4.85 10.40 -12.66
N CYS A 59 5.62 11.04 -11.77
CA CYS A 59 6.19 12.38 -11.99
C CYS A 59 5.11 13.42 -12.36
N LEU A 60 3.91 13.30 -11.79
CA LEU A 60 2.78 14.18 -12.06
C LEU A 60 3.15 15.64 -11.76
N ASP A 61 2.59 16.56 -12.54
CA ASP A 61 2.90 18.00 -12.49
C ASP A 61 4.38 18.34 -12.76
N GLY A 62 5.12 17.42 -13.39
CA GLY A 62 6.52 17.61 -13.74
C GLY A 62 7.47 17.52 -12.55
N THR A 63 7.06 16.90 -11.44
CA THR A 63 7.96 16.65 -10.31
C THR A 63 9.12 15.74 -10.74
N PRO A 64 10.34 15.96 -10.22
CA PRO A 64 11.49 15.12 -10.59
C PRO A 64 11.27 13.67 -10.14
N PRO A 65 11.85 12.68 -10.85
CA PRO A 65 11.81 11.29 -10.44
C PRO A 65 12.41 11.08 -9.05
N ILE A 66 11.76 10.26 -8.23
CA ILE A 66 12.32 9.81 -6.95
C ILE A 66 13.42 8.78 -7.24
N SER A 67 14.58 8.98 -6.60
CA SER A 67 15.74 8.09 -6.68
C SER A 67 15.46 6.71 -6.05
N TRP A 68 16.23 5.70 -6.44
CA TRP A 68 16.12 4.35 -5.90
C TRP A 68 16.33 4.32 -4.38
N ASN A 69 17.32 5.06 -3.85
CA ASN A 69 17.53 5.14 -2.40
C ASN A 69 16.27 5.63 -1.66
N THR A 70 15.68 6.74 -2.10
CA THR A 70 14.47 7.29 -1.48
C THR A 70 13.27 6.34 -1.64
N ARG A 71 13.18 5.61 -2.76
CA ARG A 71 12.17 4.56 -2.95
C ARG A 71 12.31 3.41 -1.94
N CYS A 72 13.53 2.96 -1.66
CA CYS A 72 13.81 1.98 -0.61
C CYS A 72 13.41 2.49 0.79
N GLU A 73 13.69 3.75 1.10
CA GLU A 73 13.28 4.38 2.36
C GLU A 73 11.75 4.48 2.49
N ILE A 74 11.06 4.83 1.40
CA ILE A 74 9.59 4.86 1.33
C ILE A 74 9.01 3.46 1.56
N ALA A 75 9.57 2.43 0.93
CA ALA A 75 9.13 1.05 1.15
C ALA A 75 9.31 0.63 2.61
N GLN A 76 10.47 0.94 3.22
CA GLN A 76 10.75 0.66 4.64
C GLN A 76 9.78 1.39 5.57
N GLY A 77 9.59 2.69 5.39
CA GLY A 77 8.67 3.48 6.22
C GLY A 77 7.22 3.03 6.07
N THR A 78 6.80 2.66 4.86
CA THR A 78 5.46 2.09 4.64
C THR A 78 5.29 0.77 5.39
N ALA A 79 6.28 -0.13 5.30
CA ALA A 79 6.24 -1.39 6.06
C ALA A 79 6.21 -1.16 7.58
N ASN A 80 6.87 -0.11 8.08
CA ASN A 80 6.80 0.30 9.49
C ASN A 80 5.39 0.75 9.89
N GLY A 81 4.73 1.55 9.06
CA GLY A 81 3.34 1.95 9.27
C GLY A 81 2.39 0.75 9.30
N ILE A 82 2.51 -0.17 8.34
CA ILE A 82 1.68 -1.39 8.30
C ILE A 82 1.95 -2.26 9.53
N ASN A 83 3.20 -2.43 9.94
CA ASN A 83 3.53 -3.22 11.12
C ASN A 83 2.91 -2.62 12.39
N PHE A 84 2.99 -1.30 12.54
CA PHE A 84 2.34 -0.64 13.67
C PHE A 84 0.83 -0.89 13.70
N LEU A 85 0.14 -0.84 12.56
CA LEU A 85 -1.29 -1.17 12.49
C LEU A 85 -1.55 -2.62 12.91
N HIS A 86 -0.79 -3.57 12.35
CA HIS A 86 -0.96 -5.00 12.63
C HIS A 86 -0.66 -5.34 14.09
N ASP A 87 0.39 -4.75 14.69
CA ASP A 87 0.71 -4.91 16.12
C ASP A 87 -0.39 -4.33 17.03
N ASN A 88 -1.09 -3.30 16.57
CA ASN A 88 -2.27 -2.74 17.24
C ASN A 88 -3.59 -3.40 16.84
N ASN A 89 -3.54 -4.57 16.18
CA ASN A 89 -4.71 -5.34 15.74
C ASN A 89 -5.64 -4.59 14.76
N HIS A 90 -5.08 -3.79 13.86
CA HIS A 90 -5.82 -3.14 12.78
C HIS A 90 -5.39 -3.68 11.42
N ILE A 91 -6.35 -3.87 10.51
CA ILE A 91 -6.15 -4.24 9.11
C ILE A 91 -6.62 -3.07 8.26
N HIS A 92 -5.79 -2.59 7.34
CA HIS A 92 -6.10 -1.39 6.56
C HIS A 92 -7.12 -1.66 5.44
N ARG A 93 -6.99 -2.78 4.72
CA ARG A 93 -7.87 -3.24 3.63
C ARG A 93 -7.86 -2.41 2.34
N ASP A 94 -7.03 -1.37 2.26
CA ASP A 94 -6.89 -0.54 1.05
C ASP A 94 -5.49 0.09 0.96
N ILE A 95 -4.46 -0.73 1.22
CA ILE A 95 -3.08 -0.36 0.96
C ILE A 95 -2.89 -0.22 -0.55
N LYS A 96 -2.44 0.96 -0.98
CA LYS A 96 -2.14 1.30 -2.37
C LYS A 96 -1.25 2.53 -2.43
N SER A 97 -0.54 2.74 -3.53
CA SER A 97 0.36 3.89 -3.71
C SER A 97 -0.35 5.25 -3.55
N ALA A 98 -1.64 5.34 -3.89
CA ALA A 98 -2.45 6.55 -3.66
C ALA A 98 -2.72 6.86 -2.18
N ASN A 99 -2.71 5.85 -1.30
CA ASN A 99 -2.94 5.98 0.15
C ASN A 99 -1.62 6.01 0.96
N ILE A 100 -0.49 6.19 0.28
CA ILE A 100 0.82 6.39 0.89
C ILE A 100 1.24 7.82 0.53
N LEU A 101 1.09 8.75 1.46
CA LEU A 101 1.42 10.15 1.27
C LEU A 101 2.86 10.44 1.71
N LEU A 102 3.44 11.50 1.18
CA LEU A 102 4.84 11.85 1.40
C LEU A 102 4.97 13.24 2.02
N THR A 103 5.72 13.31 3.13
CA THR A 103 6.17 14.57 3.74
C THR A 103 7.13 15.33 2.81
N ASP A 104 7.54 16.53 3.20
CA ASP A 104 8.54 17.35 2.49
C ASP A 104 9.90 16.65 2.32
N THR A 105 10.25 15.75 3.25
CA THR A 105 11.48 14.94 3.22
C THR A 105 11.27 13.51 2.71
N TYR A 106 10.15 13.23 2.03
CA TYR A 106 9.78 11.92 1.49
C TYR A 106 9.57 10.81 2.54
N VAL A 107 9.43 11.14 3.83
CA VAL A 107 8.97 10.18 4.84
C VAL A 107 7.53 9.75 4.49
N PRO A 108 7.25 8.45 4.32
CA PRO A 108 5.93 7.96 3.93
C PRO A 108 4.97 7.92 5.12
N LYS A 109 3.71 8.27 4.86
CA LYS A 109 2.61 8.24 5.81
C LYS A 109 1.38 7.58 5.18
N ILE A 110 0.95 6.47 5.76
CA ILE A 110 -0.27 5.77 5.32
C ILE A 110 -1.50 6.59 5.71
N SER A 111 -2.45 6.72 4.79
CA SER A 111 -3.69 7.48 4.91
C SER A 111 -4.92 6.64 4.54
N ASP A 112 -6.13 7.23 4.69
CA ASP A 112 -7.42 6.64 4.28
C ASP A 112 -7.78 5.35 5.05
N PHE A 113 -8.07 5.54 6.34
CA PHE A 113 -8.45 4.46 7.25
C PHE A 113 -9.95 4.17 7.26
N GLY A 114 -10.73 4.77 6.36
CA GLY A 114 -12.20 4.61 6.34
C GLY A 114 -12.64 3.16 6.17
N LEU A 115 -11.85 2.35 5.46
CA LEU A 115 -12.12 0.92 5.26
C LEU A 115 -11.46 0.00 6.30
N ALA A 116 -10.61 0.54 7.16
CA ALA A 116 -9.84 -0.24 8.11
C ALA A 116 -10.75 -0.91 9.16
N ARG A 117 -10.28 -2.04 9.69
CA ARG A 117 -11.04 -2.85 10.65
C ARG A 117 -10.16 -3.27 11.81
N ALA A 118 -10.69 -3.11 13.02
CA ALA A 118 -10.13 -3.77 14.20
C ALA A 118 -10.30 -5.29 14.07
N SER A 119 -9.20 -6.03 14.16
CA SER A 119 -9.17 -7.48 14.19
C SER A 119 -9.22 -7.92 15.65
N VAL A 120 -10.41 -8.24 16.16
CA VAL A 120 -10.63 -8.57 17.58
C VAL A 120 -9.86 -9.85 17.99
N THR A 121 -9.46 -10.70 17.04
CA THR A 121 -8.45 -11.74 17.27
C THR A 121 -7.89 -12.25 15.93
N PHE A 122 -6.59 -12.10 15.69
CA PHE A 122 -5.88 -12.65 14.51
C PHE A 122 -5.96 -14.19 14.36
N THR A 123 -6.62 -14.88 15.30
CA THR A 123 -6.76 -16.34 15.31
C THR A 123 -7.89 -16.85 14.42
N ARG A 124 -8.78 -15.98 13.93
CA ARG A 124 -9.89 -16.39 13.04
C ARG A 124 -10.05 -15.48 11.83
N THR A 125 -10.12 -16.11 10.67
CA THR A 125 -10.64 -15.51 9.43
C THR A 125 -12.06 -14.98 9.67
N ILE A 126 -12.29 -13.71 9.33
CA ILE A 126 -13.62 -13.09 9.34
C ILE A 126 -14.13 -13.04 7.90
N MET A 127 -15.36 -13.47 7.67
CA MET A 127 -16.04 -13.35 6.38
C MET A 127 -16.97 -12.15 6.39
N THR A 128 -17.05 -11.43 5.28
CA THR A 128 -18.03 -10.37 5.06
C THR A 128 -18.62 -10.47 3.66
N ASP A 129 -19.92 -10.20 3.53
CA ASP A 129 -20.58 -10.10 2.22
C ASP A 129 -20.21 -8.81 1.49
N ARG A 130 -19.55 -7.87 2.18
CA ARG A 130 -19.18 -6.56 1.64
C ARG A 130 -17.70 -6.51 1.24
N VAL A 131 -17.45 -6.80 -0.02
CA VAL A 131 -16.14 -6.65 -0.66
C VAL A 131 -15.86 -5.17 -0.92
N VAL A 132 -14.76 -4.66 -0.35
CA VAL A 132 -14.30 -3.27 -0.47
C VAL A 132 -12.78 -3.25 -0.65
N GLY A 133 -12.28 -2.20 -1.29
CA GLY A 133 -10.87 -2.01 -1.62
C GLY A 133 -10.68 -1.73 -3.12
N THR A 134 -9.43 -1.47 -3.51
CA THR A 134 -9.08 -1.16 -4.90
C THR A 134 -8.67 -2.44 -5.64
N ALA A 135 -9.48 -2.88 -6.62
CA ALA A 135 -9.40 -4.22 -7.22
C ALA A 135 -7.99 -4.66 -7.66
N ALA A 136 -7.19 -3.76 -8.25
CA ALA A 136 -5.84 -4.06 -8.73
C ALA A 136 -4.83 -4.41 -7.61
N TYR A 137 -5.15 -4.09 -6.37
CA TYR A 137 -4.33 -4.35 -5.18
C TYR A 137 -4.89 -5.49 -4.33
N MET A 138 -6.09 -5.98 -4.64
CA MET A 138 -6.80 -6.87 -3.76
C MET A 138 -6.28 -8.30 -3.84
N ALA A 139 -6.00 -8.88 -2.67
CA ALA A 139 -5.68 -10.29 -2.56
C ALA A 139 -6.87 -11.19 -3.01
N PRO A 140 -6.60 -12.39 -3.54
CA PRO A 140 -7.64 -13.33 -3.97
C PRO A 140 -8.69 -13.64 -2.89
N GLU A 141 -8.28 -13.76 -1.63
CA GLU A 141 -9.21 -13.98 -0.52
C GLU A 141 -10.02 -12.74 -0.15
N ALA A 142 -9.46 -11.54 -0.32
CA ALA A 142 -10.17 -10.28 -0.06
C ALA A 142 -11.29 -10.08 -1.09
N LEU A 143 -11.05 -10.46 -2.35
CA LEU A 143 -12.09 -10.52 -3.40
C LEU A 143 -13.23 -11.50 -3.07
N ARG A 144 -12.97 -12.50 -2.23
CA ARG A 144 -13.97 -13.46 -1.72
C ARG A 144 -14.63 -12.99 -0.41
N GLY A 145 -14.36 -11.77 0.04
CA GLY A 145 -14.90 -11.22 1.28
C GLY A 145 -14.18 -11.66 2.55
N GLU A 146 -12.98 -12.24 2.42
CA GLU A 146 -12.19 -12.62 3.59
C GLU A 146 -11.42 -11.42 4.16
N ILE A 147 -11.49 -11.21 5.47
CA ILE A 147 -10.73 -10.18 6.19
C ILE A 147 -9.59 -10.84 6.96
N THR A 148 -8.36 -10.49 6.59
CA THR A 148 -7.12 -11.01 7.18
C THR A 148 -6.00 -9.98 7.02
N PRO A 149 -5.06 -9.82 7.97
CA PRO A 149 -3.88 -8.98 7.77
C PRO A 149 -3.04 -9.39 6.56
N LYS A 150 -3.15 -10.66 6.12
CA LYS A 150 -2.43 -11.16 4.95
C LYS A 150 -2.87 -10.50 3.65
N SER A 151 -4.05 -9.88 3.60
CA SER A 151 -4.48 -9.12 2.41
C SER A 151 -3.69 -7.82 2.27
N ASP A 152 -3.40 -7.12 3.38
CA ASP A 152 -2.55 -5.91 3.35
C ASP A 152 -1.13 -6.23 2.86
N ILE A 153 -0.60 -7.42 3.20
CA ILE A 153 0.71 -7.87 2.72
C ILE A 153 0.73 -8.04 1.21
N PHE A 154 -0.33 -8.63 0.64
CA PHE A 154 -0.46 -8.79 -0.82
C PHE A 154 -0.55 -7.43 -1.52
N SER A 155 -1.40 -6.54 -1.01
CA SER A 155 -1.54 -5.18 -1.55
C SER A 155 -0.23 -4.40 -1.48
N PHE A 156 0.55 -4.57 -0.40
CA PHE A 156 1.88 -4.00 -0.30
C PHE A 156 2.87 -4.61 -1.30
N GLY A 157 2.74 -5.90 -1.63
CA GLY A 157 3.49 -6.53 -2.72
C GLY A 157 3.27 -5.84 -4.07
N VAL A 158 2.03 -5.44 -4.39
CA VAL A 158 1.73 -4.64 -5.59
C VAL A 158 2.44 -3.28 -5.53
N VAL A 159 2.39 -2.60 -4.38
CA VAL A 159 3.10 -1.33 -4.17
C VAL A 159 4.61 -1.48 -4.37
N LEU A 160 5.22 -2.58 -3.91
CA LEU A 160 6.65 -2.83 -4.14
C LEU A 160 6.97 -2.99 -5.64
N LEU A 161 6.08 -3.61 -6.43
CA LEU A 161 6.24 -3.64 -7.89
C LEU A 161 6.12 -2.24 -8.49
N GLU A 162 5.16 -1.41 -8.06
CA GLU A 162 5.06 -0.02 -8.52
C GLU A 162 6.33 0.78 -8.17
N VAL A 163 6.91 0.55 -6.99
CA VAL A 163 8.15 1.19 -6.56
C VAL A 163 9.33 0.81 -7.46
N ILE A 164 9.46 -0.46 -7.85
CA ILE A 164 10.52 -0.92 -8.75
C ILE A 164 10.33 -0.37 -10.16
N THR A 165 9.10 -0.47 -10.68
CA THR A 165 8.81 -0.26 -12.10
C THR A 165 8.45 1.19 -12.44
N GLY A 166 7.99 1.96 -11.46
CA GLY A 166 7.40 3.28 -11.66
C GLY A 166 6.13 3.25 -12.52
N LEU A 167 5.52 2.07 -12.67
CA LEU A 167 4.33 1.85 -13.47
C LEU A 167 3.08 1.75 -12.57
N PRO A 168 1.90 2.17 -13.06
CA PRO A 168 0.65 2.02 -12.32
C PRO A 168 0.22 0.53 -12.26
N PRO A 169 -0.63 0.17 -11.28
CA PRO A 169 -1.09 -1.21 -11.08
C PRO A 169 -1.98 -1.69 -12.24
N VAL A 170 -2.63 -0.77 -12.95
CA VAL A 170 -3.44 -1.01 -14.15
C VAL A 170 -3.17 0.08 -15.17
N ASP A 171 -2.94 -0.31 -16.41
CA ASP A 171 -2.90 0.59 -17.56
C ASP A 171 -3.57 -0.10 -18.76
N GLU A 172 -4.67 0.47 -19.26
CA GLU A 172 -5.42 -0.09 -20.39
C GLU A 172 -4.62 -0.04 -21.72
N ASN A 173 -3.57 0.77 -21.78
CA ASN A 173 -2.73 0.95 -22.97
C ASN A 173 -1.41 0.16 -22.91
N ARG A 174 -1.18 -0.62 -21.84
CA ARG A 174 0.01 -1.47 -21.66
C ARG A 174 -0.38 -2.94 -21.84
N GLU A 175 0.55 -3.73 -22.40
CA GLU A 175 0.53 -5.19 -22.31
C GLU A 175 1.70 -5.61 -21.40
N PRO A 176 1.45 -6.32 -20.28
CA PRO A 176 0.15 -6.68 -19.74
C PRO A 176 -0.54 -5.50 -19.04
N GLN A 177 -1.88 -5.48 -19.06
CA GLN A 177 -2.65 -4.38 -18.45
C GLN A 177 -2.45 -4.30 -16.94
N LEU A 178 -2.43 -5.44 -16.26
CA LEU A 178 -2.21 -5.52 -14.81
C LEU A 178 -0.71 -5.63 -14.53
N LEU A 179 -0.21 -4.80 -13.61
CA LEU A 179 1.19 -4.85 -13.20
C LEU A 179 1.53 -6.20 -12.56
N LEU A 180 0.56 -6.82 -11.88
CA LEU A 180 0.74 -8.13 -11.26
C LEU A 180 1.15 -9.22 -12.27
N SER A 181 0.74 -9.09 -13.54
CA SER A 181 1.02 -10.07 -14.58
C SER A 181 2.50 -10.15 -14.98
N ILE A 182 3.31 -9.12 -14.69
CA ILE A 182 4.76 -9.19 -14.95
C ILE A 182 5.43 -10.32 -14.17
N LYS A 183 4.83 -10.74 -13.05
CA LYS A 183 5.32 -11.86 -12.26
C LYS A 183 5.32 -13.15 -13.07
N ASP A 184 4.27 -13.37 -13.86
CA ASP A 184 4.13 -14.58 -14.68
C ASP A 184 5.16 -14.57 -15.82
N GLU A 185 5.37 -13.42 -16.48
CA GLU A 185 6.41 -13.27 -17.51
C GLU A 185 7.84 -13.50 -16.98
N ILE A 186 8.12 -13.04 -15.76
CA ILE A 186 9.43 -13.27 -15.11
C ILE A 186 9.57 -14.75 -14.68
N GLU A 187 8.49 -15.38 -14.19
CA GLU A 187 8.50 -16.81 -13.84
C GLU A 187 8.67 -17.72 -15.06
N ASP A 188 8.10 -17.34 -16.20
CA ASP A 188 8.17 -18.07 -17.47
C ASP A 188 9.45 -17.76 -18.28
N GLU A 189 10.38 -17.00 -17.70
CA GLU A 189 11.64 -16.56 -18.32
C GLU A 189 11.46 -15.76 -19.63
N GLU A 190 10.29 -15.14 -19.81
CA GLU A 190 9.99 -14.27 -20.96
C GLU A 190 10.64 -12.88 -20.80
N ALA A 191 10.84 -12.44 -19.55
CA ALA A 191 11.49 -11.20 -19.18
C ALA A 191 12.27 -11.33 -17.86
N THR A 192 13.13 -10.35 -17.57
CA THR A 192 13.80 -10.20 -16.27
C THR A 192 13.24 -9.00 -15.52
N ILE A 193 13.47 -8.92 -14.19
CA ILE A 193 13.04 -7.75 -13.42
C ILE A 193 13.75 -6.47 -13.91
N GLU A 194 14.98 -6.58 -14.41
CA GLU A 194 15.76 -5.47 -14.96
C GLU A 194 15.09 -4.83 -16.18
N ASP A 195 14.35 -5.59 -16.98
CA ASP A 195 13.59 -5.07 -18.13
C ASP A 195 12.44 -4.16 -17.69
N TYR A 196 12.00 -4.33 -16.44
CA TYR A 196 10.89 -3.60 -15.84
C TYR A 196 11.33 -2.46 -14.90
N VAL A 197 12.62 -2.35 -14.55
CA VAL A 197 13.09 -1.29 -13.65
C VAL A 197 12.83 0.08 -14.27
N ASP A 198 12.34 1.00 -13.44
CA ASP A 198 12.03 2.36 -13.87
C ASP A 198 13.26 3.07 -14.46
N VAL A 199 13.23 3.31 -15.78
CA VAL A 199 14.29 4.00 -16.52
C VAL A 199 14.52 5.44 -16.07
N LYS A 200 13.61 6.02 -15.28
CA LYS A 200 13.74 7.36 -14.68
C LYS A 200 14.72 7.40 -13.50
N MET A 201 15.12 6.23 -12.96
CA MET A 201 16.12 6.11 -11.90
C MET A 201 17.51 5.81 -12.47
N SER A 202 18.55 6.28 -11.78
CA SER A 202 19.94 6.04 -12.18
C SER A 202 20.82 5.47 -11.07
N ASP A 203 20.34 5.44 -9.84
CA ASP A 203 21.06 5.08 -8.61
C ASP A 203 20.71 3.68 -8.08
N TRP A 204 20.15 2.81 -8.94
CA TRP A 204 19.82 1.43 -8.58
C TRP A 204 20.96 0.46 -8.90
N ASP A 205 20.99 -0.67 -8.20
CA ASP A 205 21.84 -1.81 -8.51
C ASP A 205 21.02 -3.09 -8.59
N ALA A 206 21.46 -4.05 -9.40
CA ALA A 206 20.71 -5.28 -9.62
C ALA A 206 20.46 -6.05 -8.31
N THR A 207 21.40 -6.05 -7.37
CA THR A 207 21.27 -6.83 -6.12
C THR A 207 20.13 -6.30 -5.26
N SER A 208 20.04 -4.98 -5.07
CA SER A 208 18.96 -4.39 -4.30
C SER A 208 17.60 -4.54 -4.98
N VAL A 209 17.52 -4.36 -6.30
CA VAL A 209 16.29 -4.59 -7.09
C VAL A 209 15.81 -6.04 -6.97
N HIS A 210 16.70 -7.01 -7.17
CA HIS A 210 16.36 -8.45 -7.04
C HIS A 210 15.87 -8.81 -5.65
N LYS A 211 16.47 -8.24 -4.60
CA LYS A 211 15.98 -8.43 -3.23
C LYS A 211 14.58 -7.86 -3.02
N MET A 212 14.32 -6.64 -3.52
CA MET A 212 13.00 -6.01 -3.39
C MET A 212 11.93 -6.78 -4.18
N TYR A 213 12.27 -7.24 -5.40
CA TYR A 213 11.39 -8.06 -6.21
C TYR A 213 11.10 -9.42 -5.56
N SER A 214 12.12 -10.11 -5.05
CA SER A 214 11.94 -11.38 -4.34
C SER A 214 11.02 -11.23 -3.12
N LEU A 215 11.08 -10.09 -2.44
CA LEU A 215 10.15 -9.79 -1.35
C LEU A 215 8.73 -9.50 -1.87
N ALA A 216 8.59 -8.73 -2.95
CA ALA A 216 7.31 -8.46 -3.59
C ALA A 216 6.62 -9.76 -4.04
N ASP A 217 7.35 -10.65 -4.71
CA ASP A 217 6.86 -11.97 -5.13
C ASP A 217 6.36 -12.83 -3.95
N GLN A 218 7.12 -12.87 -2.84
CA GLN A 218 6.70 -13.56 -1.62
C GLN A 218 5.41 -12.97 -1.03
N CYS A 219 5.26 -11.64 -1.04
CA CYS A 219 4.05 -10.94 -0.62
C CYS A 219 2.86 -11.25 -1.54
N LEU A 220 3.10 -11.44 -2.83
CA LEU A 220 2.09 -11.70 -3.86
C LEU A 220 1.68 -13.16 -3.98
N ASN A 221 2.15 -14.04 -3.09
CA ASN A 221 1.76 -15.45 -3.14
C ASN A 221 0.24 -15.62 -3.04
N GLU A 222 -0.37 -16.30 -4.01
CA GLU A 222 -1.80 -16.63 -4.06
C GLU A 222 -2.33 -17.26 -2.76
N LYS A 223 -1.50 -18.09 -2.10
CA LYS A 223 -1.84 -18.69 -0.82
C LYS A 223 -1.46 -17.74 0.31
N LYS A 224 -2.43 -17.02 0.87
CA LYS A 224 -2.26 -16.08 2.02
C LYS A 224 -1.39 -16.59 3.18
N ASN A 225 -1.41 -17.90 3.47
CA ASN A 225 -0.63 -18.52 4.55
C ASN A 225 0.85 -18.73 4.20
N ARG A 226 1.22 -18.67 2.91
CA ARG A 226 2.61 -18.70 2.44
C ARG A 226 3.26 -17.33 2.39
N ARG A 227 2.46 -16.25 2.39
CA ARG A 227 2.97 -14.87 2.47
C ARG A 227 3.69 -14.64 3.81
N PRO A 228 4.77 -13.86 3.84
CA PRO A 228 5.41 -13.43 5.08
C PRO A 228 4.42 -12.64 5.95
N ASN A 229 4.73 -12.51 7.24
CA ASN A 229 4.08 -11.49 8.07
C ASN A 229 4.83 -10.16 7.91
N ILE A 230 4.20 -9.05 8.30
CA ILE A 230 4.79 -7.72 8.10
C ILE A 230 6.13 -7.52 8.84
N LYS A 231 6.35 -8.18 9.99
CA LYS A 231 7.64 -8.13 10.70
C LYS A 231 8.78 -8.72 9.89
N MET A 232 8.52 -9.84 9.20
CA MET A 232 9.49 -10.42 8.27
C MET A 232 9.74 -9.48 7.09
N VAL A 233 8.68 -8.89 6.52
CA VAL A 233 8.81 -7.91 5.43
C VAL A 233 9.68 -6.72 5.83
N GLN A 234 9.49 -6.16 7.03
CA GLN A 234 10.33 -5.09 7.56
C GLN A 234 11.80 -5.50 7.68
N GLN A 235 12.06 -6.70 8.23
CA GLN A 235 13.42 -7.23 8.37
C GLN A 235 14.10 -7.37 7.01
N TYR A 236 13.40 -7.93 6.02
CA TYR A 236 13.93 -8.04 4.66
C TYR A 236 14.25 -6.68 4.06
N LEU A 237 13.35 -5.69 4.18
CA LEU A 237 13.59 -4.35 3.64
C LEU A 237 14.78 -3.64 4.32
N GLN A 238 15.01 -3.86 5.62
CA GLN A 238 16.17 -3.33 6.33
C GLN A 238 17.50 -3.94 5.86
N GLU A 239 17.48 -5.15 5.28
CA GLU A 239 18.64 -5.82 4.70
C GLU A 239 18.94 -5.39 3.25
N ILE A 240 18.02 -4.66 2.62
CA ILE A 240 18.24 -3.96 1.35
C ILE A 240 19.01 -2.68 1.69
N LYS A 241 20.32 -2.84 1.92
CA LYS A 241 21.23 -1.71 2.05
C LYS A 241 21.31 -0.98 0.71
N THR A 242 21.02 0.31 0.76
CA THR A 242 21.39 1.30 -0.25
C THR A 242 22.73 1.94 0.07
#